data_AF-A0A7S2FEJ2-F1
#
_entry.id   AF-A0A7S2FEJ2-F1
#
_cell.length_a   1.000
_cell.length_b   1.000
_cell.length_c   1.000
_cell.angle_alpha   90.00
_cell.angle_beta   90.00
_cell.angle_gamma   90.00
#
_symmetry.space_group_name_H-M   'P 1'
#
loop_
_entity.id
_entity.type
_entity.pdbx_description
1 polymer ?
#
loop_
_entity_poly.entity_id
_entity_poly.type
_entity_poly.pdbx_seq_one_letter_code
_entity_poly.pdbx_strand_id
1 'polypeptide(L)'
;EGALGHMSERQKRLFKLRMKINKGRKANKKATTDEQKRLDDPHWEAKEKAAERQANKQRWAKEMKDRGLTTDQSYLFETAETAEQKYERKAKKDKGKAAFGWDVFNQDTLYKAYEKRLDQLPKNNSTAIVTKEDGDQLAYGQVVNDDKGAIDRMAQELNDKIERNKKFSRRRTELDGADVDYINDRNAHFNKKIKRAFDKYTVEIRQNLERGTAL
;
A
#
# COMPACT_ATOMS: atom_id res chain seq x y z
N GLU A 1 1.09 -48.88 -19.20
CA GLU A 1 1.59 -48.57 -20.56
C GLU A 1 0.92 -49.41 -21.67
N GLY A 2 -0.41 -49.64 -21.61
CA GLY A 2 -1.01 -50.76 -22.37
C GLY A 2 -1.80 -50.46 -23.64
N ALA A 3 -2.08 -49.20 -24.01
CA ALA A 3 -3.02 -48.91 -25.12
C ALA A 3 -2.37 -48.43 -26.42
N LEU A 4 -1.13 -47.92 -26.36
CA LEU A 4 -0.42 -47.36 -27.53
C LEU A 4 0.36 -48.42 -28.32
N GLY A 5 0.71 -49.55 -27.71
CA GLY A 5 1.47 -50.64 -28.34
C GLY A 5 0.68 -51.44 -29.37
N HIS A 6 -0.64 -51.55 -29.19
CA HIS A 6 -1.55 -52.29 -30.09
C HIS A 6 -2.19 -51.44 -31.20
N MET A 7 -1.86 -50.15 -31.29
CA MET A 7 -2.44 -49.22 -32.27
C MET A 7 -1.58 -49.17 -33.54
N SER A 8 -2.24 -49.22 -34.72
CA SER A 8 -1.59 -48.91 -36.00
C SER A 8 -0.96 -47.50 -35.98
N GLU A 9 0.10 -47.27 -36.75
CA GLU A 9 0.77 -45.97 -36.84
C GLU A 9 -0.20 -44.81 -37.17
N ARG A 10 -1.23 -45.10 -37.99
CA ARG A 10 -2.31 -44.15 -38.30
C ARG A 10 -3.16 -43.83 -37.06
N GLN A 11 -3.44 -44.84 -36.23
CA GLN A 11 -4.19 -44.68 -34.99
C GLN A 11 -3.38 -43.93 -33.92
N LYS A 12 -2.06 -44.18 -33.81
CA LYS A 12 -1.15 -43.42 -32.93
C LYS A 12 -1.11 -41.93 -33.33
N ARG A 13 -1.03 -41.63 -34.64
CA ARG A 13 -1.08 -40.25 -35.15
C ARG A 13 -2.42 -39.57 -34.85
N LEU A 14 -3.53 -40.28 -35.01
CA LEU A 14 -4.87 -39.77 -34.68
C LEU A 14 -5.02 -39.50 -33.16
N PHE A 15 -4.52 -40.39 -32.32
CA PHE A 15 -4.51 -40.21 -30.86
C PHE A 15 -3.71 -38.97 -30.45
N LYS A 16 -2.51 -38.79 -31.01
CA LYS A 16 -1.68 -37.59 -30.79
C LYS A 16 -2.40 -36.31 -31.23
N LEU A 17 -3.13 -36.36 -32.35
CA LEU A 17 -3.93 -35.23 -32.83
C LEU A 17 -5.09 -34.91 -31.88
N ARG A 18 -5.83 -35.94 -31.41
CA ARG A 18 -6.90 -35.80 -30.42
C ARG A 18 -6.38 -35.21 -29.10
N MET A 19 -5.21 -35.65 -28.65
CA MET A 19 -4.55 -35.09 -27.47
C MET A 19 -4.16 -33.62 -27.66
N LYS A 20 -3.67 -33.23 -28.84
CA LYS A 20 -3.36 -31.82 -29.17
C LYS A 20 -4.64 -30.96 -29.21
N ILE A 21 -5.72 -31.47 -29.80
CA ILE A 21 -7.03 -30.81 -29.82
C ILE A 21 -7.57 -30.64 -28.39
N ASN A 22 -7.47 -31.68 -27.56
CA ASN A 22 -7.92 -31.62 -26.16
C ASN A 22 -7.08 -30.63 -25.34
N LYS A 23 -5.75 -30.61 -25.54
CA LYS A 23 -4.86 -29.62 -24.93
C LYS A 23 -5.26 -28.19 -25.35
N GLY A 24 -5.56 -27.96 -26.62
CA GLY A 24 -6.06 -26.68 -27.13
C GLY A 24 -7.39 -26.28 -26.50
N ARG A 25 -8.38 -27.19 -26.47
CA ARG A 25 -9.68 -26.96 -25.81
C ARG A 25 -9.53 -26.59 -24.34
N LYS A 26 -8.68 -27.31 -23.60
CA LYS A 26 -8.41 -27.05 -22.19
C LYS A 26 -7.69 -25.70 -21.99
N ALA A 27 -6.72 -25.37 -22.83
CA ALA A 27 -6.02 -24.09 -22.78
C ALA A 27 -6.97 -22.93 -23.06
N ASN A 28 -7.82 -23.04 -24.09
CA ASN A 28 -8.81 -22.01 -24.42
C ASN A 28 -9.82 -21.85 -23.28
N LYS A 29 -10.39 -22.95 -22.78
CA LYS A 29 -11.31 -22.91 -21.63
C LYS A 29 -10.67 -22.25 -20.41
N LYS A 30 -9.42 -22.59 -20.11
CA LYS A 30 -8.66 -21.98 -19.01
C LYS A 30 -8.47 -20.47 -19.23
N ALA A 31 -8.06 -20.06 -20.42
CA ALA A 31 -7.87 -18.64 -20.76
C ALA A 31 -9.17 -17.84 -20.61
N THR A 32 -10.30 -18.37 -21.10
CA THR A 32 -11.62 -17.74 -20.92
C THR A 32 -12.01 -17.63 -19.45
N THR A 33 -11.78 -18.67 -18.64
CA THR A 33 -12.09 -18.61 -17.21
C THR A 33 -11.18 -17.67 -16.43
N ASP A 34 -9.89 -17.59 -16.81
CA ASP A 34 -8.93 -16.69 -16.16
C ASP A 34 -9.25 -15.22 -16.51
N GLU A 35 -9.66 -14.96 -17.75
CA GLU A 35 -10.13 -13.65 -18.19
C GLU A 35 -11.42 -13.22 -17.48
N GLN A 36 -12.38 -14.14 -17.34
CA GLN A 36 -13.60 -13.87 -16.58
C GLN A 36 -13.29 -13.52 -15.12
N LYS A 37 -12.40 -14.27 -14.46
CA LYS A 37 -11.97 -13.96 -13.09
C LYS A 37 -11.27 -12.60 -12.97
N ARG A 38 -10.54 -12.19 -14.00
CA ARG A 38 -9.89 -10.88 -14.05
C ARG A 38 -10.92 -9.75 -14.14
N LEU A 39 -11.99 -9.93 -14.91
CA LEU A 39 -13.06 -8.95 -15.05
C LEU A 39 -13.98 -8.90 -13.81
N ASP A 40 -14.26 -10.06 -13.20
CA ASP A 40 -15.17 -10.17 -12.07
C ASP A 40 -14.58 -9.63 -10.75
N ASP A 41 -13.24 -9.58 -10.61
CA ASP A 41 -12.57 -9.16 -9.37
C ASP A 41 -11.89 -7.78 -9.52
N PRO A 42 -12.44 -6.71 -8.88
CA PRO A 42 -11.82 -5.39 -8.87
C PRO A 42 -10.39 -5.35 -8.27
N HIS A 43 -9.98 -6.38 -7.53
CA HIS A 43 -8.68 -6.50 -6.88
C HIS A 43 -7.76 -7.56 -7.51
N TRP A 44 -8.08 -8.04 -8.72
CA TRP A 44 -7.31 -9.07 -9.42
C TRP A 44 -5.80 -8.74 -9.48
N GLU A 45 -5.44 -7.52 -9.90
CA GLU A 45 -4.04 -7.09 -10.00
C GLU A 45 -3.31 -7.12 -8.65
N ALA A 46 -4.02 -6.79 -7.57
CA ALA A 46 -3.44 -6.82 -6.22
C ALA A 46 -3.15 -8.27 -5.78
N LYS A 47 -4.04 -9.21 -6.14
CA LYS A 47 -3.84 -10.65 -5.90
C LYS A 47 -2.71 -11.22 -6.74
N GLU A 48 -2.61 -10.85 -8.01
CA GLU A 48 -1.52 -11.26 -8.89
C GLU A 48 -0.16 -10.79 -8.36
N LYS A 49 -0.04 -9.50 -8.01
CA LYS A 49 1.17 -8.96 -7.37
C LYS A 49 1.48 -9.63 -6.02
N ALA A 50 0.47 -10.06 -5.27
CA ALA A 50 0.68 -10.81 -4.03
C ALA A 50 1.24 -12.22 -4.31
N ALA A 51 0.67 -12.92 -5.30
CA ALA A 51 1.14 -14.23 -5.73
C ALA A 51 2.56 -14.17 -6.30
N GLU A 52 2.89 -13.15 -7.09
CA GLU A 52 4.24 -12.90 -7.62
C GLU A 52 5.24 -12.68 -6.47
N ARG A 53 4.91 -11.84 -5.49
CA ARG A 53 5.75 -11.63 -4.29
C ARG A 53 5.98 -12.93 -3.53
N GLN A 54 4.96 -13.78 -3.39
CA GLN A 54 5.08 -15.08 -2.73
C GLN A 54 5.94 -16.05 -3.52
N ALA A 55 5.76 -16.11 -4.84
CA ALA A 55 6.57 -16.93 -5.74
C ALA A 55 8.04 -16.48 -5.71
N ASN A 56 8.32 -15.18 -5.75
CA ASN A 56 9.66 -14.63 -5.63
C ASN A 56 10.29 -14.95 -4.27
N LYS A 57 9.52 -14.86 -3.17
CA LYS A 57 9.98 -15.29 -1.84
C LYS A 57 10.33 -16.77 -1.80
N GLN A 58 9.53 -17.63 -2.43
CA GLN A 58 9.80 -19.07 -2.51
C GLN A 58 11.02 -19.38 -3.39
N ARG A 59 11.16 -18.71 -4.53
CA ARG A 59 12.34 -18.81 -5.41
C ARG A 59 13.61 -18.42 -4.66
N TRP A 60 13.59 -17.27 -3.98
CA TRP A 60 14.70 -16.81 -3.17
C TRP A 60 15.03 -17.78 -2.04
N ALA A 61 14.02 -18.29 -1.32
CA ALA A 61 14.23 -19.27 -0.26
C ALA A 61 14.82 -20.59 -0.80
N LYS A 62 14.42 -21.01 -2.01
CA LYS A 62 14.99 -22.17 -2.68
C LYS A 62 16.45 -21.92 -3.07
N GLU A 63 16.75 -20.78 -3.66
CA GLU A 63 18.11 -20.40 -4.03
C GLU A 63 19.05 -20.34 -2.81
N MET A 64 18.57 -19.80 -1.68
CA MET A 64 19.31 -19.81 -0.42
C MET A 64 19.58 -21.24 0.09
N LYS A 65 18.59 -22.14 -0.01
CA LYS A 65 18.74 -23.56 0.35
C LYS A 65 19.69 -24.31 -0.59
N ASP A 66 19.57 -24.10 -1.90
CA ASP A 66 20.42 -24.71 -2.92
C ASP A 66 21.90 -24.30 -2.72
N ARG A 67 22.13 -23.08 -2.21
CA ARG A 67 23.46 -22.58 -1.82
C ARG A 67 23.91 -23.03 -0.42
N GLY A 68 23.06 -23.67 0.37
CA GLY A 68 23.37 -24.14 1.72
C GLY A 68 23.45 -23.04 2.79
N LEU A 69 22.89 -21.85 2.54
CA LEU A 69 22.90 -20.74 3.51
C LEU A 69 21.57 -20.59 4.23
N THR A 70 21.65 -20.09 5.47
CA THR A 70 20.47 -19.68 6.22
C THR A 70 19.98 -18.31 5.75
N THR A 71 18.70 -18.02 6.00
CA THR A 71 18.06 -16.73 5.67
C THR A 71 18.83 -15.54 6.27
N ASP A 72 19.41 -15.71 7.45
CA ASP A 72 20.14 -14.65 8.15
C ASP A 72 21.50 -14.33 7.52
N GLN A 73 22.09 -15.28 6.79
CA GLN A 73 23.38 -15.10 6.10
C GLN A 73 23.23 -14.56 4.67
N SER A 74 22.04 -14.08 4.27
CA SER A 74 21.80 -13.60 2.91
C SER A 74 22.67 -12.42 2.49
N TYR A 75 23.12 -11.61 3.45
CA TYR A 75 23.97 -10.45 3.23
C TYR A 75 25.34 -10.79 2.62
N LEU A 76 25.80 -12.05 2.73
CA LEU A 76 27.10 -12.48 2.20
C LEU A 76 27.19 -12.45 0.67
N PHE A 77 26.06 -12.47 -0.03
CA PHE A 77 25.99 -12.47 -1.50
C PHE A 77 25.30 -11.24 -2.09
N GLU A 78 25.02 -10.24 -1.25
CA GLU A 78 24.43 -8.99 -1.72
C GLU A 78 25.53 -8.10 -2.29
N THR A 79 25.30 -7.54 -3.48
CA THR A 79 26.21 -6.54 -4.04
C THR A 79 26.13 -5.25 -3.21
N ALA A 80 27.22 -4.50 -3.16
CA ALA A 80 27.26 -3.23 -2.42
C ALA A 80 26.12 -2.28 -2.83
N GLU A 81 25.81 -2.21 -4.13
CA GLU A 81 24.69 -1.43 -4.66
C GLU A 81 23.33 -1.88 -4.09
N THR A 82 23.05 -3.18 -4.07
CA THR A 82 21.77 -3.69 -3.53
C THR A 82 21.66 -3.45 -2.02
N ALA A 83 22.77 -3.56 -1.29
CA ALA A 83 22.83 -3.26 0.13
C ALA A 83 22.55 -1.76 0.39
N GLU A 84 23.19 -0.86 -0.36
CA GLU A 84 22.97 0.59 -0.26
C GLU A 84 21.50 0.96 -0.52
N GLN A 85 20.91 0.44 -1.59
CA GLN A 85 19.49 0.68 -1.88
C GLN A 85 18.57 0.20 -0.75
N LYS A 86 18.90 -0.93 -0.09
CA LYS A 86 18.14 -1.42 1.07
C LYS A 86 18.31 -0.49 2.27
N TYR A 87 19.53 -0.01 2.53
CA TYR A 87 19.80 0.96 3.59
C TYR A 87 19.07 2.28 3.36
N GLU A 88 19.09 2.83 2.15
CA GLU A 88 18.35 4.04 1.82
C GLU A 88 16.84 3.87 2.02
N ARG A 89 16.27 2.76 1.53
CA ARG A 89 14.85 2.44 1.70
C ARG A 89 14.50 2.31 3.18
N LYS A 90 15.36 1.65 3.97
CA LYS A 90 15.20 1.53 5.41
C LYS A 90 15.28 2.89 6.10
N ALA A 91 16.28 3.71 5.78
CA ALA A 91 16.43 5.06 6.30
C ALA A 91 15.23 5.95 5.97
N LYS A 92 14.70 5.90 4.74
CA LYS A 92 13.46 6.60 4.35
C LYS A 92 12.26 6.12 5.17
N LYS A 93 12.13 4.81 5.39
CA LYS A 93 11.06 4.22 6.21
C LYS A 93 11.17 4.62 7.68
N ASP A 94 12.37 4.60 8.24
CA ASP A 94 12.60 4.93 9.64
C ASP A 94 12.46 6.44 9.89
N LYS A 95 12.85 7.31 8.94
CA LYS A 95 12.47 8.74 8.94
C LYS A 95 10.94 8.92 8.94
N GLY A 96 10.21 8.14 8.12
CA GLY A 96 8.75 8.17 8.10
C GLY A 96 8.10 7.69 9.41
N LYS A 97 8.72 6.75 10.13
CA LYS A 97 8.28 6.32 11.47
C LYS A 97 8.64 7.33 12.55
N ALA A 98 9.80 7.97 12.47
CA ALA A 98 10.20 9.02 13.41
C ALA A 98 9.28 10.25 13.31
N ALA A 99 8.78 10.55 12.11
CA ALA A 99 7.73 11.54 11.89
C ALA A 99 6.35 11.16 12.47
N PHE A 100 6.18 9.95 13.03
CA PHE A 100 4.94 9.52 13.68
C PHE A 100 4.89 10.06 15.12
N GLY A 101 4.37 11.28 15.31
CA GLY A 101 4.24 11.91 16.63
C GLY A 101 4.12 13.44 16.59
N TRP A 102 4.65 14.10 17.63
CA TRP A 102 4.70 15.57 17.76
C TRP A 102 5.43 16.28 16.60
N ASP A 103 6.24 15.55 15.84
CA ASP A 103 6.98 16.04 14.67
C ASP A 103 6.09 16.26 13.42
N VAL A 104 4.79 15.95 13.50
CA VAL A 104 3.80 16.25 12.44
C VAL A 104 3.53 17.75 12.32
N PHE A 105 3.76 18.53 13.39
CA PHE A 105 3.51 19.98 13.43
C PHE A 105 4.78 20.82 13.33
N ASN A 106 5.88 20.27 12.80
CA ASN A 106 7.13 21.01 12.62
C ASN A 106 7.06 21.91 11.36
N GLN A 107 8.03 22.82 11.23
CA GLN A 107 8.10 23.71 10.07
C GLN A 107 8.35 22.95 8.77
N ASP A 108 9.10 21.83 8.82
CA ASP A 108 9.42 21.01 7.67
C ASP A 108 8.20 20.30 7.06
N THR A 109 7.24 19.83 7.87
CA THR A 109 6.01 19.20 7.38
C THR A 109 5.10 20.24 6.74
N LEU A 110 5.02 21.44 7.32
CA LEU A 110 4.31 22.58 6.74
C LEU A 110 4.93 22.97 5.39
N TYR A 111 6.27 23.03 5.32
CA TYR A 111 7.00 23.33 4.09
C TYR A 111 6.78 22.27 3.01
N LYS A 112 6.92 20.97 3.33
CA LYS A 112 6.64 19.87 2.39
C LYS A 112 5.18 19.84 1.94
N ALA A 113 4.24 20.18 2.83
CA ALA A 113 2.83 20.31 2.45
C ALA A 113 2.61 21.50 1.52
N TYR A 114 3.36 22.59 1.68
CA TYR A 114 3.37 23.71 0.75
C TYR A 114 3.96 23.33 -0.62
N GLU A 115 5.12 22.67 -0.68
CA GLU A 115 5.70 22.19 -1.95
C GLU A 115 4.72 21.31 -2.75
N LYS A 116 4.05 20.38 -2.07
CA LYS A 116 3.02 19.53 -2.71
C LYS A 116 1.82 20.31 -3.24
N ARG A 117 1.49 21.46 -2.64
CA ARG A 117 0.42 22.34 -3.16
C ARG A 117 0.89 23.09 -4.40
N LEU A 118 2.14 23.55 -4.40
CA LEU A 118 2.74 24.19 -5.57
C LEU A 118 2.75 23.27 -6.79
N ASP A 119 2.99 21.97 -6.59
CA ASP A 119 2.94 20.99 -7.68
C ASP A 119 1.55 20.80 -8.29
N GLN A 120 0.48 21.05 -7.53
CA GLN A 120 -0.91 20.93 -8.01
C GLN A 120 -1.38 22.17 -8.78
N LEU A 121 -0.66 23.29 -8.65
CA LEU A 121 -0.96 24.50 -9.40
C LEU A 121 -0.46 24.38 -10.83
N PRO A 122 -1.19 24.95 -11.82
CA PRO A 122 -0.74 24.93 -13.20
C PRO A 122 0.55 25.74 -13.34
N LYS A 123 1.60 25.07 -13.83
CA LYS A 123 2.95 25.63 -14.07
C LYS A 123 3.03 26.41 -15.39
N ASN A 124 1.93 27.03 -15.83
CA ASN A 124 1.88 27.74 -17.11
C ASN A 124 2.76 28.99 -17.03
N ASN A 125 3.90 28.94 -17.74
CA ASN A 125 4.93 29.98 -17.76
C ASN A 125 4.61 31.17 -18.69
N SER A 126 3.35 31.38 -19.10
CA SER A 126 3.01 32.36 -20.15
C SER A 126 2.11 33.51 -19.70
N THR A 127 1.61 33.54 -18.47
CA THR A 127 0.75 34.63 -17.97
C THR A 127 1.17 35.16 -16.59
N ALA A 128 2.42 34.93 -16.18
CA ALA A 128 2.89 35.27 -14.83
C ALA A 128 4.15 36.17 -14.80
N ILE A 129 4.47 36.86 -15.90
CA ILE A 129 5.47 37.95 -15.90
C ILE A 129 4.98 39.10 -16.79
N VAL A 130 3.73 39.51 -16.62
CA VAL A 130 3.30 40.85 -17.04
C VAL A 130 2.36 41.37 -15.94
N THR A 131 2.95 41.74 -14.80
CA THR A 131 2.41 42.60 -13.70
C THR A 131 3.14 42.19 -12.43
N LYS A 132 3.88 42.99 -11.67
CA LYS A 132 4.15 44.42 -11.61
C LYS A 132 5.46 44.52 -10.83
N GLU A 133 6.59 44.79 -11.46
CA GLU A 133 7.76 45.25 -10.68
C GLU A 133 7.54 46.66 -10.11
N ASP A 134 6.51 47.36 -10.62
CA ASP A 134 6.02 48.66 -10.14
C ASP A 134 4.70 48.54 -9.35
N GLY A 135 4.63 47.58 -8.42
CA GLY A 135 3.50 47.52 -7.50
C GLY A 135 3.61 48.65 -6.48
N ASP A 136 2.73 49.66 -6.57
CA ASP A 136 2.65 50.74 -5.58
C ASP A 136 2.55 50.15 -4.16
N GLN A 137 3.54 50.43 -3.32
CA GLN A 137 3.64 49.94 -1.94
C GLN A 137 2.46 50.43 -1.07
N LEU A 138 1.78 51.51 -1.50
CA LEU A 138 0.60 52.06 -0.86
C LEU A 138 -0.72 51.45 -1.37
N ALA A 139 -0.70 50.63 -2.43
CA ALA A 139 -1.90 49.99 -2.99
C ALA A 139 -2.38 48.75 -2.18
N TYR A 140 -1.82 48.53 -0.98
CA TYR A 140 -2.29 47.51 -0.06
C TYR A 140 -3.73 47.82 0.39
N GLY A 141 -4.65 46.87 0.17
CA GLY A 141 -6.07 47.01 0.53
C GLY A 141 -6.97 47.58 -0.57
N GLN A 142 -6.43 47.88 -1.76
CA GLN A 142 -7.25 48.20 -2.92
C GLN A 142 -7.91 46.93 -3.48
N VAL A 143 -9.17 47.01 -3.91
CA VAL A 143 -9.89 45.86 -4.48
C VAL A 143 -9.23 45.47 -5.81
N VAL A 144 -8.51 44.36 -5.80
CA VAL A 144 -7.95 43.74 -7.00
C VAL A 144 -9.04 42.88 -7.63
N ASN A 145 -9.32 43.11 -8.92
CA ASN A 145 -10.21 42.23 -9.68
C ASN A 145 -9.42 40.99 -10.10
N ASP A 146 -9.39 40.00 -9.22
CA ASP A 146 -8.72 38.72 -9.48
C ASP A 146 -9.45 37.92 -10.58
N ASP A 147 -8.70 37.06 -11.28
CA ASP A 147 -9.28 36.11 -12.24
C ASP A 147 -10.25 35.18 -11.52
N LYS A 148 -11.51 35.15 -11.97
CA LYS A 148 -12.55 34.27 -11.42
C LYS A 148 -12.13 32.80 -11.47
N GLY A 149 -11.40 32.40 -12.52
CA GLY A 149 -10.87 31.04 -12.64
C GLY A 149 -9.79 30.71 -11.60
N ALA A 150 -9.04 31.69 -11.10
CA ALA A 150 -8.10 31.50 -9.98
C ALA A 150 -8.84 31.35 -8.65
N ILE A 151 -9.88 32.15 -8.41
CA ILE A 151 -10.73 32.07 -7.21
C ILE A 151 -11.42 30.70 -7.13
N ASP A 152 -12.00 30.22 -8.23
CA ASP A 152 -12.68 28.91 -8.27
C ASP A 152 -11.70 27.75 -7.96
N ARG A 153 -10.47 27.82 -8.49
CA ARG A 153 -9.42 26.82 -8.19
C ARG A 153 -9.03 26.84 -6.72
N MET A 154 -8.89 28.02 -6.11
CA MET A 154 -8.62 28.15 -4.68
C MET A 154 -9.77 27.55 -3.85
N ALA A 155 -11.02 27.83 -4.21
CA ALA A 155 -12.19 27.30 -3.52
C ALA A 155 -12.26 25.77 -3.61
N GLN A 156 -11.96 25.20 -4.78
CA GLN A 156 -11.86 23.74 -4.97
C GLN A 156 -10.76 23.12 -4.10
N GLU A 157 -9.56 23.72 -4.08
CA GLU A 157 -8.45 23.22 -3.25
C GLU A 157 -8.80 23.22 -1.75
N LEU A 158 -9.53 24.23 -1.28
CA LEU A 158 -10.03 24.30 0.11
C LEU A 158 -11.04 23.20 0.41
N ASN A 159 -11.99 22.95 -0.50
CA ASN A 159 -12.95 21.86 -0.35
C ASN A 159 -12.26 20.49 -0.29
N ASP A 160 -11.28 20.25 -1.17
CA ASP A 160 -10.49 19.03 -1.17
C ASP A 160 -9.69 18.83 0.13
N LYS A 161 -9.19 19.92 0.73
CA LYS A 161 -8.53 19.88 2.05
C LYS A 161 -9.52 19.49 3.14
N ILE A 162 -10.71 20.09 3.15
CA ILE A 162 -11.76 19.77 4.12
C ILE A 162 -12.13 18.28 4.01
N GLU A 163 -12.29 17.75 2.80
CA GLU A 163 -12.55 16.33 2.60
C GLU A 163 -11.42 15.42 3.06
N ARG A 164 -10.17 15.75 2.73
CA ARG A 164 -8.99 14.99 3.17
C ARG A 164 -8.87 14.97 4.69
N ASN A 165 -9.11 16.10 5.35
CA ASN A 165 -9.09 16.20 6.81
C ASN A 165 -10.18 15.36 7.46
N LYS A 166 -11.40 15.35 6.90
CA LYS A 166 -12.47 14.45 7.36
C LYS A 166 -12.08 12.96 7.26
N LYS A 167 -11.34 12.59 6.21
CA LYS A 167 -10.88 11.20 5.95
C LYS A 167 -9.57 10.85 6.67
N PHE A 168 -8.90 11.80 7.34
CA PHE A 168 -7.61 11.60 8.00
C PHE A 168 -7.72 10.64 9.20
N SER A 169 -8.76 10.81 10.02
CA SER A 169 -9.08 9.87 11.10
C SER A 169 -10.02 8.79 10.59
N ARG A 170 -9.51 7.59 10.35
CA ARG A 170 -10.33 6.44 9.95
C ARG A 170 -10.76 5.66 11.19
N ARG A 171 -12.08 5.44 11.34
CA ARG A 171 -12.60 4.51 12.35
C ARG A 171 -12.11 3.11 12.01
N ARG A 172 -11.39 2.47 12.94
CA ARG A 172 -11.06 1.04 12.83
C ARG A 172 -12.32 0.27 13.20
N THR A 173 -12.78 -0.61 12.30
CA THR A 173 -13.87 -1.54 12.58
C THR A 173 -13.47 -2.46 13.73
N GLU A 174 -14.44 -2.79 14.56
CA GLU A 174 -14.26 -3.80 15.59
C GLU A 174 -14.21 -5.19 14.95
N LEU A 175 -13.40 -6.07 15.51
CA LEU A 175 -13.27 -7.43 15.02
C LEU A 175 -14.39 -8.25 15.66
N ASP A 176 -15.24 -8.88 14.84
CA ASP A 176 -16.30 -9.76 15.32
C ASP A 176 -15.67 -10.98 16.03
N GLY A 177 -15.95 -11.13 17.32
CA GLY A 177 -15.33 -12.15 18.20
C GLY A 177 -14.21 -11.65 19.12
N ALA A 178 -13.94 -10.34 19.20
CA ALA A 178 -13.07 -9.79 20.25
C ALA A 178 -13.84 -9.61 21.57
N ASP A 179 -13.22 -9.96 22.69
CA ASP A 179 -13.82 -9.76 24.01
C ASP A 179 -14.09 -8.27 24.29
N VAL A 180 -15.33 -7.97 24.67
CA VAL A 180 -15.82 -6.61 24.92
C VAL A 180 -15.60 -6.28 26.40
N ASP A 181 -14.70 -5.32 26.67
CA ASP A 181 -14.35 -4.85 28.02
C ASP A 181 -15.04 -3.52 28.41
N TYR A 182 -16.04 -3.09 27.64
CA TYR A 182 -16.68 -1.78 27.78
C TYR A 182 -18.21 -1.87 27.70
N ILE A 183 -18.88 -0.92 28.35
CA ILE A 183 -20.36 -0.83 28.37
C ILE A 183 -20.85 0.27 27.41
N ASN A 184 -20.08 1.34 27.22
CA ASN A 184 -20.42 2.46 26.34
C ASN A 184 -19.22 2.91 25.48
N ASP A 185 -19.49 3.66 24.40
CA ASP A 185 -18.45 4.12 23.46
C ASP A 185 -17.37 4.98 24.13
N ARG A 186 -17.75 5.81 25.11
CA ARG A 186 -16.79 6.65 25.86
C ARG A 186 -15.83 5.79 26.68
N ASN A 187 -16.33 4.72 27.28
CA ASN A 187 -15.56 3.72 28.01
C ASN A 187 -14.68 2.91 27.04
N ALA A 188 -15.19 2.52 25.88
CA ALA A 188 -14.40 1.86 24.82
C ALA A 188 -13.19 2.72 24.41
N HIS A 189 -13.41 4.02 24.22
CA HIS A 189 -12.35 4.97 23.90
C HIS A 189 -11.36 5.15 25.05
N PHE A 190 -11.84 5.18 26.29
CA PHE A 190 -11.00 5.26 27.49
C PHE A 190 -10.14 4.01 27.67
N ASN A 191 -10.74 2.81 27.63
CA ASN A 191 -10.04 1.53 27.67
C ASN A 191 -8.99 1.44 26.56
N LYS A 192 -9.32 1.87 25.33
CA LYS A 192 -8.35 1.93 24.22
C LYS A 192 -7.20 2.91 24.48
N LYS A 193 -7.43 4.00 25.20
CA LYS A 193 -6.38 4.95 25.61
C LYS A 193 -5.46 4.32 26.65
N ILE A 194 -6.03 3.67 27.67
CA ILE A 194 -5.28 2.95 28.71
C ILE A 194 -4.46 1.81 28.10
N LYS A 195 -5.07 1.00 27.23
CA LYS A 195 -4.39 -0.08 26.49
C LYS A 195 -3.13 0.41 25.78
N ARG A 196 -3.21 1.52 25.03
CA ARG A 196 -2.03 2.08 24.34
C ARG A 196 -0.87 2.46 25.27
N ALA A 197 -1.17 2.93 26.48
CA ALA A 197 -0.16 3.38 27.43
C ALA A 197 0.40 2.23 28.28
N PHE A 198 -0.46 1.32 28.72
CA PHE A 198 -0.15 0.33 29.75
C PHE A 198 -0.05 -1.11 29.26
N ASP A 199 -0.57 -1.45 28.07
CA ASP A 199 -0.56 -2.84 27.56
C ASP A 199 0.83 -3.45 27.52
N LYS A 200 1.87 -2.62 27.28
CA LYS A 200 3.26 -3.07 27.26
C LYS A 200 3.72 -3.60 28.64
N TYR A 201 3.17 -3.06 29.72
CA TYR A 201 3.58 -3.36 31.09
C TYR A 201 2.64 -4.36 31.78
N THR A 202 1.39 -4.49 31.32
CA THR A 202 0.37 -5.33 31.96
C THR A 202 0.15 -6.67 31.26
N VAL A 203 1.09 -7.11 30.42
CA VAL A 203 0.96 -8.36 29.66
C VAL A 203 0.85 -9.57 30.58
N GLU A 204 1.70 -9.65 31.61
CA GLU A 204 1.71 -10.77 32.56
C GLU A 204 0.41 -10.84 33.36
N ILE A 205 -0.07 -9.70 33.86
CA ILE A 205 -1.34 -9.61 34.59
C ILE A 205 -2.51 -10.09 33.72
N ARG A 206 -2.54 -9.69 32.45
CA ARG A 206 -3.57 -10.14 31.50
C ARG A 206 -3.50 -11.65 31.30
N GLN A 207 -2.32 -12.21 31.05
CA GLN A 207 -2.18 -13.64 30.85
C GLN A 207 -2.56 -14.45 32.11
N ASN A 208 -2.26 -13.94 33.30
CA ASN A 208 -2.65 -14.59 34.55
C ASN A 208 -4.17 -14.58 34.74
N LEU A 209 -4.85 -13.49 34.37
CA LEU A 209 -6.32 -13.43 34.35
C LEU A 209 -6.91 -14.43 33.35
N GLU A 210 -6.36 -14.53 32.14
CA GLU A 210 -6.78 -15.50 31.12
C GLU A 210 -6.52 -16.96 31.55
N ARG A 211 -5.50 -17.19 32.39
CA ARG A 211 -5.17 -18.51 32.98
C ARG A 211 -5.91 -18.84 34.27
N GLY A 212 -6.81 -17.97 34.74
CA GLY A 212 -7.62 -18.22 35.94
C GLY A 212 -6.92 -17.87 37.26
N THR A 213 -6.14 -16.78 37.29
CA THR A 213 -5.50 -16.19 38.47
C THR A 213 -4.48 -17.07 39.21
N ALA A 214 -4.06 -18.18 38.61
CA ALA A 214 -2.93 -18.96 39.11
C ALA A 214 -1.62 -18.21 38.87
N LEU A 215 -0.87 -17.93 39.95
CA LEU A 215 0.51 -17.44 39.91
C LEU A 215 1.47 -18.59 39.60
#